data_AF-A0A1Q3B4L2-F1
#
_entry.id   AF-A0A1Q3B4L2-F1
#
_cell.length_a   1.000
_cell.length_b   1.000
_cell.length_c   1.000
_cell.angle_alpha   90.00
_cell.angle_beta   90.00
_cell.angle_gamma   90.00
#
_symmetry.space_group_name_H-M   'P 1'
#
loop_
_entity.id
_entity.type
_entity.pdbx_description
1 polymer ?
#
loop_
_entity_poly.entity_id
_entity_poly.type
_entity_poly.pdbx_seq_one_letter_code
_entity_poly.pdbx_strand_id
1 'polypeptide(L)'
;MSPRHFKNGDWNTWGSCDNSTPLTEGSEVSQDGSSDDVVEGAVKGTRVKILDISALSELRDEGHISRYSVKRTPGISDCLHRCLPGIPDTWNELLVAQLEDVRSTENAIVQVVETK
;
A
#
# COMPACT_ATOMS: atom_id res chain seq x y z
N MET A 1 2.40 1.39 -5.24
CA MET A 1 1.81 2.75 -5.06
C MET A 1 0.56 2.65 -4.19
N SER A 2 0.19 3.69 -3.44
CA SER A 2 -1.12 3.73 -2.76
C SER A 2 -2.21 4.10 -3.78
N PRO A 3 -3.25 3.27 -3.99
CA PRO A 3 -4.31 3.55 -4.95
C PRO A 3 -5.36 4.54 -4.43
N ARG A 4 -6.18 5.01 -5.37
CA ARG A 4 -7.28 5.95 -5.15
C ARG A 4 -8.60 5.32 -5.61
N HIS A 5 -9.67 5.47 -4.85
CA HIS A 5 -10.94 4.79 -5.15
C HIS A 5 -12.10 5.74 -5.42
N PHE A 6 -12.00 6.56 -6.48
CA PHE A 6 -13.14 7.37 -6.88
C PHE A 6 -14.22 6.50 -7.56
N LYS A 7 -15.46 6.65 -7.11
CA LYS A 7 -16.67 6.10 -7.74
C LYS A 7 -17.58 7.26 -8.17
N ASN A 8 -18.32 7.04 -9.26
CA ASN A 8 -19.31 8.00 -9.83
C ASN A 8 -18.74 9.38 -10.22
N GLY A 9 -17.46 9.43 -10.59
CA GLY A 9 -16.74 10.65 -10.92
C GLY A 9 -15.27 10.49 -10.57
N ASP A 10 -14.52 11.58 -10.67
CA ASP A 10 -13.12 11.70 -10.28
C ASP A 10 -12.96 12.95 -9.38
N TRP A 11 -11.72 13.25 -8.99
CA TRP A 11 -11.37 14.38 -8.12
C TRP A 11 -11.93 15.74 -8.60
N ASN A 12 -12.13 15.92 -9.91
CA ASN A 12 -12.64 17.14 -10.53
C ASN A 12 -14.09 17.02 -11.05
N THR A 13 -14.74 15.88 -10.87
CA THR A 13 -16.09 15.60 -11.39
C THR A 13 -16.98 15.00 -10.32
N TRP A 14 -16.82 15.46 -9.07
CA TRP A 14 -17.64 15.08 -7.92
C TRP A 14 -17.61 13.58 -7.57
N GLY A 15 -16.51 12.89 -7.86
CA GLY A 15 -16.29 11.52 -7.42
C GLY A 15 -16.25 11.39 -5.88
N SER A 16 -16.58 10.20 -5.38
CA SER A 16 -16.61 9.90 -3.95
C SER A 16 -16.11 8.49 -3.63
N CYS A 17 -15.79 8.25 -2.36
CA CYS A 17 -15.23 7.01 -1.82
C CYS A 17 -15.77 6.74 -0.41
N ASP A 18 -17.07 6.94 -0.20
CA ASP A 18 -17.70 6.79 1.11
C ASP A 18 -18.12 5.34 1.39
N ASN A 19 -17.38 4.37 0.84
CA ASN A 19 -17.62 2.96 1.13
C ASN A 19 -17.17 2.65 2.56
N SER A 20 -18.00 1.93 3.30
CA SER A 20 -17.71 1.45 4.65
C SER A 20 -17.72 -0.07 4.75
N THR A 21 -17.96 -0.77 3.63
CA THR A 21 -17.97 -2.23 3.59
C THR A 21 -16.57 -2.71 3.23
N PRO A 22 -15.87 -3.43 4.13
CA PRO A 22 -14.53 -3.89 3.83
C PRO A 22 -14.51 -4.89 2.68
N LEU A 23 -13.44 -4.85 1.88
CA LEU A 23 -13.13 -5.89 0.87
C LEU A 23 -14.21 -6.09 -0.19
N THR A 24 -14.90 -5.02 -0.60
CA THR A 24 -15.91 -5.08 -1.68
C THR A 24 -15.33 -5.48 -3.03
N GLU A 25 -14.03 -5.24 -3.24
CA GLU A 25 -13.30 -5.62 -4.44
C GLU A 25 -12.70 -7.04 -4.33
N GLY A 26 -13.01 -7.77 -3.25
CA GLY A 26 -12.51 -9.11 -2.96
C GLY A 26 -11.44 -9.13 -1.88
N SER A 27 -10.92 -10.34 -1.59
CA SER A 27 -9.97 -10.58 -0.50
C SER A 27 -8.68 -11.28 -0.93
N GLU A 28 -8.49 -11.47 -2.23
CA GLU A 28 -7.36 -12.21 -2.78
C GLU A 28 -6.40 -11.28 -3.51
N VAL A 29 -5.12 -11.41 -3.18
CA VAL A 29 -4.03 -10.75 -3.89
C VAL A 29 -3.34 -11.80 -4.77
N SER A 30 -3.50 -11.67 -6.08
CA SER A 30 -2.91 -12.58 -7.07
C SER A 30 -1.79 -11.95 -7.90
N GLN A 31 -1.29 -10.79 -7.47
CA GLN A 31 -0.24 -10.05 -8.16
C GLN A 31 1.13 -10.61 -7.77
N ASP A 32 1.96 -10.90 -8.77
CA ASP A 32 3.36 -11.24 -8.62
C ASP A 32 4.21 -10.05 -9.09
N GLY A 33 5.09 -9.55 -8.22
CA GLY A 33 5.90 -8.35 -8.49
C GLY A 33 5.15 -7.02 -8.36
N SER A 34 5.90 -5.93 -8.56
CA SER A 34 5.39 -4.56 -8.47
C SER A 34 4.49 -4.23 -9.65
N SER A 35 3.36 -3.55 -9.40
CA SER A 35 2.49 -3.02 -10.46
C SER A 35 3.10 -1.84 -11.23
N ASP A 36 4.26 -1.34 -10.77
CA ASP A 36 5.01 -0.24 -11.37
C ASP A 36 6.36 -0.77 -11.89
N ASP A 37 6.39 -1.07 -13.19
CA ASP A 37 7.57 -1.58 -13.91
C ASP A 37 8.74 -0.60 -13.89
N VAL A 38 8.46 0.71 -13.79
CA VAL A 38 9.51 1.74 -13.77
C VAL A 38 10.25 1.69 -12.44
N VAL A 39 9.50 1.60 -11.33
CA VAL A 39 10.09 1.44 -10.00
C VAL A 39 10.80 0.09 -9.89
N GLU A 40 10.20 -0.99 -10.39
CA GLU A 40 10.83 -2.32 -10.42
C GLU A 40 12.15 -2.31 -11.20
N GLY A 41 12.14 -1.72 -12.40
CA GLY A 41 13.32 -1.57 -13.22
C GLY A 41 14.40 -0.73 -12.54
N ALA A 42 14.02 0.35 -11.85
CA ALA A 42 14.96 1.26 -11.17
C ALA A 42 15.68 0.62 -9.97
N VAL A 43 15.02 -0.29 -9.25
CA VAL A 43 15.63 -0.97 -8.09
C VAL A 43 16.39 -2.25 -8.47
N LYS A 44 16.19 -2.76 -9.69
CA LYS A 44 16.79 -4.01 -10.16
C LYS A 44 18.32 -3.97 -10.05
N GLY A 45 18.90 -4.94 -9.36
CA GLY A 45 20.35 -5.03 -9.12
C GLY A 45 20.87 -4.16 -7.97
N THR A 46 20.00 -3.43 -7.27
CA THR A 46 20.35 -2.68 -6.05
C THR A 46 20.04 -3.48 -4.79
N ARG A 47 20.42 -2.96 -3.62
CA ARG A 47 20.01 -3.49 -2.31
C ARG A 47 18.64 -3.00 -1.85
N VAL A 48 17.99 -2.14 -2.64
CA VAL A 48 16.67 -1.58 -2.31
C VAL A 48 15.61 -2.63 -2.60
N LYS A 49 14.73 -2.88 -1.62
CA LYS A 49 13.57 -3.76 -1.73
C LYS A 49 12.30 -2.92 -1.79
N ILE A 50 11.43 -3.22 -2.76
CA ILE A 50 10.12 -2.55 -2.87
C ILE A 50 9.21 -3.12 -1.80
N LEU A 51 8.61 -2.24 -1.00
CA LEU A 51 7.45 -2.60 -0.19
C LEU A 51 6.21 -2.49 -1.09
N ASP A 52 5.81 -3.59 -1.72
CA ASP A 52 4.67 -3.58 -2.62
C ASP A 52 3.35 -3.63 -1.83
N ILE A 53 2.77 -2.45 -1.66
CA ILE A 53 1.47 -2.25 -1.01
C ILE A 53 0.31 -2.15 -1.99
N SER A 54 0.56 -2.14 -3.32
CA SER A 54 -0.45 -1.76 -4.32
C SER A 54 -1.67 -2.66 -4.25
N ALA A 55 -1.47 -3.97 -4.47
CA ALA A 55 -2.55 -4.92 -4.63
C ALA A 55 -3.40 -5.05 -3.36
N LEU A 56 -2.77 -5.10 -2.18
CA LEU A 56 -3.52 -5.15 -0.91
C LEU A 56 -4.34 -3.88 -0.71
N SER A 57 -3.79 -2.72 -1.09
CA SER A 57 -4.43 -1.43 -0.83
C SER A 57 -5.57 -1.15 -1.79
N GLU A 58 -5.56 -1.78 -2.97
CA GLU A 58 -6.65 -1.74 -3.96
C GLU A 58 -7.90 -2.46 -3.43
N LEU A 59 -7.73 -3.56 -2.69
CA LEU A 59 -8.84 -4.30 -2.08
C LEU A 59 -9.51 -3.53 -0.92
N ARG A 60 -8.88 -2.47 -0.44
CA ARG A 60 -9.23 -1.78 0.79
C ARG A 60 -9.79 -0.39 0.50
N ASP A 61 -10.81 -0.29 -0.34
CA ASP A 61 -11.41 0.99 -0.72
C ASP A 61 -12.12 1.69 0.46
N GLU A 62 -12.54 0.94 1.47
CA GLU A 62 -13.23 1.45 2.66
C GLU A 62 -12.31 2.26 3.60
N GLY A 63 -10.99 2.17 3.42
CA GLY A 63 -10.03 2.82 4.31
C GLY A 63 -9.78 4.32 4.03
N HIS A 64 -10.51 4.94 3.11
CA HIS A 64 -10.32 6.36 2.75
C HIS A 64 -10.93 7.34 3.76
N ILE A 65 -10.36 8.55 3.83
CA ILE A 65 -10.91 9.64 4.65
C ILE A 65 -12.26 10.10 4.11
N SER A 66 -12.47 10.03 2.78
CA SER A 66 -13.73 10.43 2.14
C SER A 66 -14.11 11.86 2.56
N ARG A 67 -15.30 12.05 3.13
CA ARG A 67 -15.83 13.32 3.62
C ARG A 67 -15.52 13.62 5.09
N TYR A 68 -14.73 12.79 5.78
CA TYR A 68 -14.50 12.90 7.22
C TYR A 68 -13.26 13.75 7.58
N SER A 69 -12.68 14.47 6.62
CA SER A 69 -11.55 15.38 6.87
C SER A 69 -11.98 16.65 7.60
N VAL A 70 -11.16 17.08 8.58
CA VAL A 70 -11.36 18.33 9.34
C VAL A 70 -11.29 19.57 8.44
N LYS A 71 -10.50 19.52 7.37
CA LYS A 71 -10.30 20.64 6.43
C LYS A 71 -11.09 20.47 5.12
N ARG A 72 -12.22 19.76 5.15
CA ARG A 72 -12.97 19.43 3.94
C ARG A 72 -13.56 20.66 3.25
N THR A 73 -13.31 20.78 1.95
CA THR A 73 -14.10 21.62 1.05
C THR A 73 -15.45 20.94 0.76
N PRO A 74 -16.60 21.60 1.01
CA PRO A 74 -17.90 21.01 0.72
C PRO A 74 -18.01 20.45 -0.70
N GLY A 75 -18.47 19.21 -0.80
CA GLY A 75 -18.61 18.48 -2.07
C GLY A 75 -17.36 17.72 -2.51
N ILE A 76 -16.17 18.00 -1.95
CA ILE A 76 -14.93 17.28 -2.28
C ILE A 76 -14.73 16.12 -1.31
N SER A 77 -14.43 14.95 -1.86
CA SER A 77 -14.08 13.73 -1.11
C SER A 77 -12.58 13.45 -1.22
N ASP A 78 -11.95 13.11 -0.11
CA ASP A 78 -10.55 12.69 -0.07
C ASP A 78 -10.45 11.18 -0.29
N CYS A 79 -10.24 10.81 -1.55
CA CYS A 79 -10.07 9.42 -1.99
C CYS A 79 -8.61 9.07 -2.26
N LEU A 80 -7.68 9.84 -1.68
CA LEU A 80 -6.24 9.63 -1.79
C LEU A 80 -5.68 9.19 -0.44
N HIS A 81 -6.03 9.93 0.63
CA HIS A 81 -5.55 9.65 1.96
C HIS A 81 -6.37 8.55 2.64
N ARG A 82 -5.74 7.91 3.64
CA ARG A 82 -6.32 6.82 4.42
C ARG A 82 -6.56 7.25 5.86
N CYS A 83 -7.58 6.68 6.49
CA CYS A 83 -7.85 6.86 7.90
C CYS A 83 -6.74 6.23 8.77
N LEU A 84 -6.57 6.79 9.97
CA LEU A 84 -5.75 6.22 11.04
C LEU A 84 -6.62 6.03 12.30
N PRO A 85 -6.53 4.90 13.01
CA PRO A 85 -5.81 3.68 12.62
C PRO A 85 -6.41 3.04 11.35
N GLY A 86 -5.62 2.29 10.58
CA GLY A 86 -6.10 1.70 9.32
C GLY A 86 -5.02 1.10 8.43
N ILE A 87 -5.23 1.20 7.11
CA ILE A 87 -4.36 0.60 6.08
C ILE A 87 -2.87 0.96 6.24
N PRO A 88 -2.49 2.21 6.58
CA PRO A 88 -1.08 2.54 6.80
C PRO A 88 -0.43 1.75 7.95
N ASP A 89 -1.20 1.29 8.93
CA ASP A 89 -0.67 0.44 10.01
C ASP A 89 -0.28 -0.93 9.45
N THR A 90 -1.09 -1.51 8.56
CA THR A 90 -0.75 -2.75 7.83
C THR A 90 0.49 -2.58 6.96
N TRP A 91 0.68 -1.41 6.33
CA TRP A 91 1.93 -1.14 5.59
C TRP A 91 3.15 -1.16 6.51
N ASN A 92 3.02 -0.61 7.73
CA ASN A 92 4.10 -0.63 8.71
C ASN A 92 4.40 -2.06 9.20
N GLU A 93 3.37 -2.90 9.38
CA GLU A 93 3.56 -4.31 9.73
C GLU A 93 4.32 -5.08 8.64
N LEU A 94 3.97 -4.87 7.36
CA LEU A 94 4.69 -5.45 6.22
C LEU A 94 6.13 -4.95 6.13
N LEU A 95 6.36 -3.66 6.39
CA LEU A 95 7.71 -3.10 6.43
C LEU A 95 8.54 -3.77 7.51
N VAL A 96 8.01 -3.93 8.72
CA VAL A 96 8.70 -4.61 9.83
C VAL A 96 9.02 -6.04 9.44
N ALA A 97 8.08 -6.79 8.88
CA ALA A 97 8.30 -8.16 8.43
C ALA A 97 9.44 -8.25 7.38
N GLN A 98 9.48 -7.32 6.43
CA GLN A 98 10.53 -7.28 5.40
C GLN A 98 11.91 -6.94 5.98
N LEU A 99 11.98 -6.05 6.99
CA LEU A 99 13.23 -5.74 7.66
C LEU A 99 13.77 -6.94 8.45
N GLU A 100 12.89 -7.70 9.09
CA GLU A 100 13.25 -8.91 9.81
C GLU A 100 13.78 -10.02 8.87
N ASP A 101 13.18 -10.18 7.69
CA ASP A 101 13.65 -11.12 6.67
C ASP A 101 15.04 -10.76 6.13
N VAL A 102 15.28 -9.47 5.85
CA VAL A 102 16.60 -8.97 5.45
C VAL A 102 17.64 -9.25 6.53
N ARG A 103 17.32 -8.97 7.80
CA ARG A 103 18.22 -9.23 8.93
C ARG A 103 18.54 -10.72 9.07
N SER A 104 17.55 -11.59 8.91
CA SER A 104 17.74 -13.05 8.93
C SER A 104 18.68 -13.51 7.80
N THR A 105 18.49 -12.97 6.60
CA THR A 105 19.34 -13.28 5.44
C THR A 105 20.77 -12.79 5.62
N GLU A 106 20.97 -11.58 6.14
CA GLU A 106 22.30 -11.05 6.46
C GLU A 106 23.02 -11.91 7.51
N ASN A 107 22.33 -12.29 8.58
CA ASN A 107 22.88 -13.19 9.61
C ASN A 107 23.26 -14.56 9.03
N ALA A 108 22.43 -15.14 8.16
CA ALA A 108 22.73 -16.39 7.49
C ALA A 108 23.97 -16.29 6.59
N ILE A 109 24.13 -15.18 5.86
CA ILE A 109 25.32 -14.92 5.03
C ILE A 109 26.57 -14.80 5.90
N VAL A 110 26.50 -14.05 7.00
CA VAL A 110 27.63 -13.89 7.94
C VAL A 110 28.04 -15.25 8.50
N GLN A 111 27.09 -16.08 8.95
CA GLN A 111 27.38 -17.43 9.44
C GLN A 111 28.01 -18.34 8.38
N VAL A 112 27.57 -18.25 7.11
CA VAL A 112 28.17 -19.02 6.01
C VAL A 112 29.60 -18.55 5.69
N VAL A 113 29.89 -17.26 5.85
CA VAL A 113 31.25 -16.71 5.66
C VAL A 113 32.18 -17.09 6.82
N GLU A 114 31.70 -17.10 8.06
CA GLU A 114 32.50 -17.45 9.24
C GLU A 114 32.79 -18.95 9.40
N THR A 115 32.00 -19.81 8.75
CA THR A 115 32.15 -21.28 8.81
C THR A 115 33.02 -21.86 7.69
N LYS A 116 33.68 -21.01 6.88
CA LYS A 116 34.70 -21.37 5.88
C LYS A 116 36.06 -20.81 6.25
#